data_AF-A0A5E6N5C3-F1
#
_entry.id   AF-A0A5E6N5C3-F1
#
_cell.length_a   1.000
_cell.length_b   1.000
_cell.length_c   1.000
_cell.angle_alpha   90.00
_cell.angle_beta   90.00
_cell.angle_gamma   90.00
#
_symmetry.space_group_name_H-M   'P 1'
#
loop_
_entity.id
_entity.type
_entity.pdbx_description
1 polymer ?
#
loop_
_entity_poly.entity_id
_entity_poly.type
_entity_poly.pdbx_seq_one_letter_code
_entity_poly.pdbx_strand_id
1 'polypeptide(L)'
;MRAVAQSGEIYTYHFNLLRNVLEKTATFHGFNKFSDCIKVEGDDADKSIHARRINILSHGNYSIFEPQEMVEENKEHFKTVLENFIKEYGFNPELFPESTTTEKPL
;
A
#
# COMPACT_ATOMS: atom_id res chain seq x y z
N MET A 1 2.42 -2.98 9.20
CA MET A 1 2.70 -2.13 8.01
C MET A 1 2.62 -0.63 8.30
N ARG A 2 1.69 -0.09 9.12
CA ARG A 2 1.71 1.36 9.47
C ARG A 2 3.01 1.81 10.16
N ALA A 3 3.45 1.08 11.19
CA ALA A 3 4.72 1.38 11.87
C ALA A 3 5.92 1.38 10.90
N VAL A 4 5.93 0.43 9.95
CA VAL A 4 6.93 0.38 8.86
C VAL A 4 6.88 1.66 8.03
N ALA A 5 5.70 2.04 7.54
CA ALA A 5 5.52 3.28 6.76
C ALA A 5 5.95 4.54 7.54
N GLN A 6 5.64 4.62 8.83
CA GLN A 6 6.00 5.73 9.72
C GLN A 6 7.50 5.79 10.02
N SER A 7 8.15 4.63 10.24
CA SER A 7 9.59 4.55 10.49
C SER A 7 10.43 4.91 9.26
N GLY A 8 9.90 4.69 8.05
CA GLY A 8 10.66 4.82 6.81
C GLY A 8 11.63 3.67 6.52
N GLU A 9 11.74 2.69 7.43
CA GLU A 9 12.55 1.46 7.27
C GLU A 9 11.79 0.45 6.40
N ILE A 10 11.67 0.77 5.10
CA ILE A 10 10.89 -0.04 4.16
C ILE A 10 11.80 -0.86 3.25
N TYR A 11 11.73 -2.17 3.43
CA TYR A 11 12.45 -3.17 2.66
C TYR A 11 11.58 -3.80 1.56
N THR A 12 12.21 -4.40 0.57
CA THR A 12 11.55 -5.04 -0.58
C THR A 12 10.52 -6.10 -0.19
N TYR A 13 10.77 -6.91 0.85
CA TYR A 13 9.80 -7.91 1.31
C TYR A 13 8.48 -7.30 1.83
N HIS A 14 8.46 -6.03 2.22
CA HIS A 14 7.22 -5.36 2.61
C HIS A 14 6.22 -5.26 1.45
N PHE A 15 6.68 -5.15 0.20
CA PHE A 15 5.79 -5.19 -0.96
C PHE A 15 5.11 -6.56 -1.11
N ASN A 16 5.79 -7.66 -0.78
CA ASN A 16 5.19 -8.99 -0.75
C ASN A 16 4.07 -9.05 0.29
N LEU A 17 4.32 -8.51 1.49
CA LEU A 17 3.31 -8.45 2.56
C LEU A 17 2.10 -7.59 2.16
N LEU A 18 2.35 -6.43 1.56
CA LEU A 18 1.29 -5.54 1.06
C LEU A 18 0.47 -6.24 -0.03
N ARG A 19 1.12 -6.92 -0.99
CA ARG A 19 0.47 -7.72 -2.04
C ARG A 19 -0.46 -8.77 -1.44
N ASN A 20 0.03 -9.54 -0.47
CA ASN A 20 -0.74 -10.60 0.18
C ASN A 20 -2.00 -10.05 0.88
N VAL A 21 -1.90 -8.89 1.52
CA VAL A 21 -3.05 -8.23 2.16
C VAL A 21 -4.06 -7.75 1.11
N LEU A 22 -3.59 -7.13 0.01
CA LEU A 22 -4.45 -6.71 -1.09
C LEU A 22 -5.17 -7.90 -1.75
N GLU A 23 -4.49 -9.02 -1.94
CA GLU A 23 -5.08 -10.24 -2.49
C GLU A 23 -6.16 -10.82 -1.58
N LYS A 24 -5.86 -10.98 -0.29
CA LYS A 24 -6.83 -11.48 0.69
C LYS A 24 -8.05 -10.58 0.78
N THR A 25 -7.86 -9.26 0.71
CA THR A 25 -8.95 -8.29 0.70
C THR A 25 -9.77 -8.38 -0.58
N ALA A 26 -9.11 -8.50 -1.75
CA ALA A 26 -9.80 -8.70 -3.02
C ALA A 26 -10.67 -9.97 -2.99
N THR A 27 -10.14 -11.09 -2.50
CA THR A 27 -10.90 -12.33 -2.33
C THR A 27 -12.07 -12.15 -1.37
N PHE A 28 -11.87 -11.49 -0.23
CA PHE A 28 -12.92 -11.25 0.77
C PHE A 28 -14.08 -10.41 0.20
N HIS A 29 -13.78 -9.41 -0.63
CA HIS A 29 -14.78 -8.54 -1.26
C HIS A 29 -15.33 -9.07 -2.60
N GLY A 30 -14.84 -10.22 -3.08
CA GLY A 30 -15.29 -10.80 -4.36
C GLY A 30 -14.71 -10.11 -5.61
N PHE A 31 -13.60 -9.39 -5.48
CA PHE A 31 -12.87 -8.84 -6.63
C PHE A 31 -12.03 -9.89 -7.35
N ASN A 32 -11.72 -9.64 -8.62
CA ASN A 32 -11.01 -10.60 -9.47
C ASN A 32 -9.49 -10.55 -9.30
N LYS A 33 -8.94 -9.37 -8.96
CA LYS A 33 -7.50 -9.15 -8.84
C LYS A 33 -7.18 -8.20 -7.69
N PHE A 34 -6.00 -8.34 -7.10
CA PHE A 34 -5.52 -7.44 -6.04
C PHE A 34 -5.57 -5.96 -6.41
N SER A 35 -5.36 -5.63 -7.69
CA SER A 35 -5.31 -4.26 -8.16
C SER A 35 -6.66 -3.59 -8.14
N ASP A 36 -7.75 -4.34 -7.98
CA ASP A 36 -9.07 -3.79 -7.72
C ASP A 36 -9.14 -3.11 -6.33
N CYS A 37 -8.26 -3.51 -5.38
CA CYS A 37 -8.11 -2.87 -4.08
C CYS A 37 -7.21 -1.61 -4.11
N ILE A 38 -6.61 -1.26 -5.25
CA ILE A 38 -5.78 -0.06 -5.37
C ILE A 38 -6.66 1.12 -5.76
N LYS A 39 -6.72 2.11 -4.86
CA LYS A 39 -7.32 3.43 -5.10
C LYS A 39 -6.21 4.46 -5.17
N VAL A 40 -6.31 5.38 -6.12
CA VAL A 40 -5.42 6.54 -6.27
C VAL A 40 -6.27 7.76 -6.60
N GLU A 41 -5.87 8.91 -6.09
CA GLU A 41 -6.45 10.20 -6.49
C GLU A 41 -5.86 10.56 -7.85
N GLY A 42 -6.64 10.38 -8.93
CA GLY A 42 -6.12 10.52 -10.30
C GLY A 42 -6.91 9.71 -11.33
N ASP A 43 -6.31 9.47 -12.50
CA ASP A 43 -6.90 8.67 -13.58
C ASP A 43 -6.58 7.16 -13.47
N ASP A 44 -7.12 6.36 -14.39
CA ASP A 44 -6.89 4.91 -14.44
C ASP A 44 -5.40 4.54 -14.74
N ALA A 45 -4.61 5.44 -15.32
CA ALA A 45 -3.20 5.20 -15.63
C ALA A 45 -2.36 5.16 -14.35
N ASP A 46 -2.63 6.03 -13.38
CA ASP A 46 -1.95 5.99 -12.07
C ASP A 46 -2.19 4.65 -11.37
N LYS A 47 -3.43 4.16 -11.37
CA LYS A 47 -3.78 2.85 -10.81
C LYS A 47 -2.97 1.73 -11.46
N SER A 48 -2.76 1.80 -12.77
CA SER A 48 -1.98 0.81 -13.53
C SER A 48 -0.49 0.83 -13.14
N ILE A 49 0.09 2.01 -12.91
CA ILE A 49 1.47 2.17 -12.44
C ILE A 49 1.62 1.58 -11.05
N HIS A 50 0.67 1.86 -10.15
CA HIS A 50 0.68 1.31 -8.80
C HIS A 50 0.60 -0.21 -8.79
N ALA A 51 -0.33 -0.78 -9.55
CA ALA A 51 -0.45 -2.22 -9.71
C ALA A 51 0.84 -2.84 -10.28
N ARG A 52 1.44 -2.22 -11.30
CA ARG A 52 2.65 -2.72 -11.93
C ARG A 52 3.84 -2.72 -10.98
N ARG A 53 4.07 -1.62 -10.24
CA ARG A 53 5.17 -1.55 -9.26
C ARG A 53 5.01 -2.59 -8.18
N ILE A 54 3.82 -2.70 -7.61
CA ILE A 54 3.53 -3.73 -6.61
C ILE A 54 3.82 -5.11 -7.17
N ASN A 55 3.39 -5.41 -8.40
CA ASN A 55 3.63 -6.70 -9.02
C ASN A 55 5.13 -7.00 -9.24
N ILE A 56 5.91 -6.02 -9.67
CA ILE A 56 7.36 -6.18 -9.88
C ILE A 56 8.08 -6.38 -8.54
N LEU A 57 7.80 -5.50 -7.57
CA LEU A 57 8.47 -5.52 -6.27
C LEU A 57 8.03 -6.69 -5.41
N SER A 58 6.83 -7.25 -5.65
CA SER A 58 6.32 -8.41 -4.91
C SER A 58 6.88 -9.76 -5.39
N HIS A 59 7.46 -9.81 -6.60
CA HIS A 59 7.94 -11.03 -7.25
C HIS A 59 9.46 -11.03 -7.52
N GLY A 60 10.18 -10.00 -7.09
CA GLY A 60 11.63 -10.07 -7.12
C GLY A 60 12.12 -11.21 -6.21
N ASN A 61 13.29 -11.76 -6.50
CA ASN A 61 13.99 -12.77 -5.69
C ASN A 61 14.49 -12.18 -4.35
N TYR A 62 13.67 -11.35 -3.69
CA TYR A 62 14.00 -10.71 -2.43
C TYR A 62 13.83 -11.72 -1.31
N SER A 63 14.98 -12.20 -0.84
CA SER A 63 15.04 -13.04 0.34
C SER A 63 14.58 -12.24 1.56
N ILE A 64 13.67 -12.80 2.35
CA ILE A 64 13.38 -12.28 3.70
C ILE A 64 14.63 -12.34 4.61
N PHE A 65 15.60 -13.18 4.26
CA PHE A 65 16.86 -13.36 4.98
C PHE A 65 17.95 -12.37 4.53
N GLU A 66 17.75 -11.69 3.40
CA GLU A 66 18.62 -10.62 2.91
C GLU A 66 17.79 -9.38 2.53
N PRO A 67 17.23 -8.68 3.53
CA PRO A 67 16.34 -7.56 3.28
C PRO A 67 17.12 -6.38 2.67
N GLN A 68 16.76 -5.99 1.45
CA GLN A 68 17.28 -4.80 0.81
C GLN A 68 16.36 -3.62 1.09
N GLU A 69 16.92 -2.54 1.63
CA GLU A 69 16.19 -1.29 1.82
C GLU A 69 15.86 -0.68 0.45
N MET A 70 14.67 -0.11 0.33
CA MET A 70 14.22 0.46 -0.93
C MET A 70 14.72 1.88 -1.14
N VAL A 71 14.81 2.29 -2.40
CA VAL A 71 14.99 3.69 -2.78
C VAL A 71 13.76 4.52 -2.41
N GLU A 72 13.94 5.82 -2.18
CA GLU A 72 12.90 6.70 -1.63
C GLU A 72 11.61 6.70 -2.47
N GLU A 73 11.74 6.74 -3.80
CA GLU A 73 10.59 6.67 -4.72
C GLU A 73 9.70 5.44 -4.47
N ASN A 74 10.30 4.28 -4.22
CA ASN A 74 9.56 3.06 -3.93
C ASN A 74 8.96 3.07 -2.52
N LYS A 75 9.60 3.77 -1.56
CA LYS A 75 9.06 3.95 -0.21
C LYS A 75 7.82 4.84 -0.25
N GLU A 76 7.86 5.96 -0.97
CA GLU A 76 6.70 6.84 -1.18
C GLU A 76 5.55 6.06 -1.80
N HIS A 77 5.84 5.31 -2.86
CA HIS A 77 4.86 4.46 -3.52
C HIS A 77 4.19 3.46 -2.57
N PHE A 78 4.98 2.80 -1.71
CA PHE A 78 4.46 1.89 -0.70
C PHE A 78 3.53 2.60 0.28
N LYS A 79 3.95 3.78 0.78
CA LYS A 79 3.16 4.59 1.72
C LYS A 79 1.82 5.00 1.11
N THR A 80 1.82 5.55 -0.11
CA THR A 80 0.59 5.97 -0.80
C THR A 80 -0.41 4.82 -0.96
N VAL A 81 0.05 3.66 -1.43
CA VAL A 81 -0.84 2.50 -1.61
C VAL A 81 -1.39 2.03 -0.27
N LEU A 82 -0.55 1.96 0.76
CA LEU A 82 -0.97 1.51 2.09
C LEU A 82 -1.98 2.48 2.71
N GLU A 83 -1.77 3.78 2.59
CA GLU A 83 -2.67 4.81 3.12
C GLU A 83 -4.03 4.76 2.44
N ASN A 84 -4.07 4.72 1.10
CA ASN A 84 -5.31 4.61 0.35
C ASN A 84 -6.05 3.30 0.66
N PHE A 85 -5.31 2.20 0.80
CA PHE A 85 -5.89 0.92 1.18
C PHE A 85 -6.54 0.97 2.57
N ILE A 86 -5.85 1.56 3.55
CA ILE A 86 -6.37 1.69 4.92
C ILE A 86 -7.60 2.58 4.95
N LYS A 87 -7.60 3.69 4.20
CA LYS A 87 -8.74 4.60 4.11
C LYS A 87 -9.99 3.90 3.57
N GLU A 88 -9.83 3.10 2.53
CA GLU A 88 -10.98 2.49 1.83
C GLU A 88 -11.47 1.18 2.47
N TYR A 89 -10.55 0.37 3.01
CA TYR A 89 -10.83 -1.00 3.48
C TYR A 89 -10.51 -1.20 4.97
N GLY A 90 -10.24 -0.13 5.71
CA GLY A 90 -10.03 -0.16 7.15
C GLY A 90 -11.29 -0.64 7.87
N PHE A 91 -11.17 -1.73 8.64
CA PHE A 91 -12.31 -2.38 9.31
C PHE A 91 -12.50 -1.96 10.78
N ASN A 92 -11.54 -1.25 11.37
CA ASN A 92 -11.61 -0.80 12.76
C ASN A 92 -11.41 0.73 12.86
N PRO A 93 -12.49 1.53 12.92
CA PRO A 93 -12.42 2.99 12.98
C PRO A 93 -11.62 3.54 14.16
N GLU A 94 -11.55 2.84 15.30
CA GLU A 94 -10.76 3.29 16.45
C GLU A 94 -9.25 3.21 16.17
N LEU A 95 -8.83 2.26 15.34
CA LEU A 95 -7.44 2.09 14.89
C LEU A 95 -7.13 2.89 13.62
N PHE A 96 -8.17 3.36 12.93
CA PHE A 96 -8.14 4.14 11.70
C PHE A 96 -9.04 5.38 11.81
N PRO A 97 -8.76 6.30 12.75
CA PRO A 97 -9.52 7.54 12.80
C PRO A 97 -9.33 8.27 11.47
N GLU A 98 -10.44 8.64 10.83
CA GLU A 98 -10.45 9.55 9.68
C GLU A 98 -9.57 10.75 10.05
N SER A 99 -8.53 11.01 9.25
CA SER A 99 -7.76 12.24 9.40
C SER A 99 -8.70 13.39 9.04
N THR A 100 -9.34 13.98 10.04
CA THR A 100 -10.06 15.23 9.88
C THR A 100 -9.06 16.22 9.31
N THR A 101 -9.23 16.57 8.04
CA THR A 101 -8.62 17.74 7.44
C THR A 101 -8.95 18.92 8.36
N THR A 102 -8.04 19.28 9.25
CA THR A 102 -8.05 20.60 9.86
C THR A 102 -7.78 21.57 8.72
N GLU A 103 -8.86 22.02 8.08
CA GLU A 103 -8.85 23.34 7.45
C GLU A 103 -8.32 24.30 8.49
N LYS A 104 -7.11 24.81 8.22
CA LYS A 104 -6.54 25.91 8.98
C LYS A 104 -7.44 27.12 8.71
N PRO A 105 -8.14 27.68 9.71
CA PRO A 105 -8.87 28.91 9.51
C PRO A 105 -7.86 30.01 9.14
N LEU A 106 -8.23 30.82 8.14
CA LEU A 106 -7.54 32.07 7.78
C LEU A 106 -7.40 32.99 8.99
#